data_AF-F5Y7E5-F1
#
_entry.id   AF-F5Y7E5-F1
#
_cell.length_a   1.000
_cell.length_b   1.000
_cell.length_c   1.000
_cell.angle_alpha   90.00
_cell.angle_beta   90.00
_cell.angle_gamma   90.00
#
_symmetry.space_group_name_H-M   'P 1'
#
loop_
_entity.id
_entity.type
_entity.pdbx_description
1 polymer ?
#
loop_
_entity_poly.entity_id
_entity_poly.type
_entity_poly.pdbx_seq_one_letter_code
_entity_poly.pdbx_strand_id
1 'polypeptide(L)'
;MREKILCLVAYLFSIPGIVIARIWGSKSKLCLHHARHSLELFFFIAFLFVAWYIVSYALMFIPYGGFPIAVALFGIVIAGILFSLALCVIGIVGAFTRKPVVFPFVSSFVGPLEPLFKLIGLSEG
;
A
#
# COMPACT_ATOMS: atom_id res chain seq x y z
N MET A 1 19.73 -5.40 -16.02
CA MET A 1 18.96 -6.52 -15.44
C MET A 1 18.87 -6.41 -13.92
N ARG A 2 20.00 -6.19 -13.21
CA ARG A 2 20.07 -5.98 -11.75
C ARG A 2 19.07 -4.95 -11.19
N GLU A 3 18.91 -3.80 -11.84
CA GLU A 3 17.94 -2.78 -11.41
C GLU A 3 16.49 -3.25 -11.44
N LYS A 4 16.09 -4.06 -12.44
CA LYS A 4 14.71 -4.55 -12.54
C LYS A 4 14.38 -5.47 -11.37
N ILE A 5 15.33 -6.33 -11.02
CA ILE A 5 15.21 -7.24 -9.87
C ILE A 5 15.15 -6.43 -8.57
N LEU A 6 15.99 -5.40 -8.41
CA LEU A 6 15.95 -4.53 -7.24
C LEU A 6 14.62 -3.78 -7.11
N CYS A 7 14.09 -3.21 -8.20
CA CYS A 7 12.76 -2.57 -8.18
C CYS A 7 11.64 -3.56 -7.83
N LEU A 8 11.71 -4.78 -8.36
CA LEU A 8 10.72 -5.82 -8.08
C LEU A 8 10.78 -6.30 -6.62
N VAL A 9 11.98 -6.52 -6.10
CA VAL A 9 12.18 -6.88 -4.68
C VAL A 9 11.73 -5.74 -3.77
N ALA A 10 12.07 -4.49 -4.12
CA ALA A 10 11.62 -3.32 -3.38
C ALA A 10 10.09 -3.18 -3.36
N TYR A 11 9.43 -3.56 -4.45
CA TYR A 11 7.98 -3.54 -4.55
C TYR A 11 7.32 -4.69 -3.79
N LEU A 12 7.87 -5.91 -3.89
CA LEU A 12 7.26 -7.10 -3.31
C LEU A 12 7.37 -7.14 -1.78
N PHE A 13 8.47 -6.63 -1.25
CA PHE A 13 8.68 -6.53 0.18
C PHE A 13 8.35 -5.11 0.62
N SER A 14 7.18 -4.87 1.21
CA SER A 14 6.74 -3.51 1.56
C SER A 14 7.75 -2.77 2.48
N ILE A 15 7.85 -3.15 3.75
CA ILE A 15 8.82 -2.53 4.68
C ILE A 15 10.27 -2.91 4.34
N PRO A 16 10.63 -4.19 4.14
CA PRO A 16 12.03 -4.57 3.87
C PRO A 16 12.54 -4.04 2.53
N GLY A 17 11.65 -3.89 1.54
CA GLY A 17 11.99 -3.42 0.21
C GLY A 17 12.38 -1.95 0.18
N ILE A 18 11.85 -1.12 1.08
CA ILE A 18 12.35 0.26 1.27
C ILE A 18 13.80 0.26 1.72
N VAL A 19 14.14 -0.58 2.71
CA VAL A 19 15.51 -0.68 3.22
C VAL A 19 16.45 -1.12 2.10
N ILE A 20 16.05 -2.13 1.32
CA ILE A 20 16.81 -2.60 0.16
C ILE A 20 16.93 -1.52 -0.91
N ALA A 21 15.84 -0.81 -1.23
CA ALA A 21 15.83 0.28 -2.20
C ALA A 21 16.71 1.46 -1.74
N ARG A 22 16.75 1.78 -0.45
CA ARG A 22 17.63 2.81 0.11
C ARG A 22 19.10 2.42 0.03
N ILE A 23 19.44 1.19 0.40
CA ILE A 23 20.84 0.74 0.45
C ILE A 23 21.39 0.52 -0.97
N TRP A 24 20.63 -0.13 -1.84
CA TRP A 24 21.11 -0.57 -3.16
C TRP A 24 20.51 0.17 -4.36
N GLY A 25 19.40 0.88 -4.18
CA GLY A 25 18.63 1.52 -5.25
C GLY A 25 18.50 3.04 -5.15
N SER A 26 19.16 3.70 -4.19
CA SER A 26 18.98 5.13 -3.86
C SER A 26 19.22 6.09 -5.03
N LYS A 27 19.98 5.66 -6.04
CA LYS A 27 20.24 6.46 -7.25
C LYS A 27 19.10 6.42 -8.28
N SER A 28 18.20 5.45 -8.18
CA SER A 28 17.12 5.25 -9.15
C SER A 28 15.80 5.78 -8.59
N LYS A 29 15.34 6.92 -9.13
CA LYS A 29 14.03 7.50 -8.80
C LYS A 29 12.89 6.50 -8.99
N LEU A 30 13.00 5.63 -10.00
CA LEU A 30 12.02 4.56 -10.26
C LEU A 30 11.94 3.54 -9.13
N CYS A 31 13.08 3.13 -8.57
CA CYS A 31 13.10 2.14 -7.47
C CYS A 31 12.47 2.72 -6.20
N LEU A 32 12.76 3.98 -5.89
CA LEU A 32 12.17 4.69 -4.75
C LEU A 32 10.65 4.88 -4.94
N HIS A 33 10.21 5.20 -6.15
CA HIS A 33 8.78 5.30 -6.48
C HIS A 33 8.03 4.00 -6.21
N HIS A 34 8.56 2.87 -6.70
CA HIS A 34 7.97 1.55 -6.50
C HIS A 34 8.00 1.11 -5.03
N ALA A 35 9.06 1.43 -4.29
CA ALA A 35 9.14 1.18 -2.85
C ALA A 35 8.08 2.00 -2.08
N ARG A 36 7.94 3.29 -2.40
CA ARG A 36 6.88 4.15 -1.84
C ARG A 36 5.50 3.58 -2.13
N HIS A 37 5.25 3.19 -3.38
CA HIS A 37 3.96 2.66 -3.77
C HIS A 37 3.58 1.36 -3.03
N SER A 38 4.55 0.46 -2.81
CA SER A 38 4.33 -0.74 -2.00
C SER A 38 3.99 -0.42 -0.54
N LEU A 39 4.59 0.64 0.01
CA LEU A 39 4.28 1.11 1.36
C LEU A 39 2.89 1.75 1.45
N GLU A 40 2.51 2.55 0.44
CA GLU A 40 1.18 3.14 0.34
C GLU A 40 0.08 2.06 0.30
N LEU A 41 0.27 1.02 -0.52
CA LEU A 41 -0.62 -0.16 -0.56
C LEU A 41 -0.71 -0.86 0.79
N PHE A 42 0.42 -1.03 1.48
CA PHE A 42 0.44 -1.66 2.80
C PHE A 42 -0.34 -0.86 3.84
N PHE A 43 -0.13 0.46 3.91
CA PHE A 43 -0.88 1.33 4.82
C PHE A 43 -2.37 1.38 4.46
N PHE A 44 -2.71 1.36 3.17
CA PHE A 44 -4.11 1.29 2.74
C PHE A 44 -4.81 0.02 3.24
N ILE A 45 -4.17 -1.15 3.08
CA ILE A 45 -4.72 -2.42 3.59
C ILE A 45 -4.82 -2.38 5.12
N ALA A 46 -3.76 -1.94 5.81
CA ALA A 46 -3.77 -1.81 7.27
C ALA A 46 -4.91 -0.90 7.75
N PHE A 47 -5.12 0.23 7.07
CA PHE A 47 -6.21 1.16 7.36
C PHE A 47 -7.59 0.52 7.15
N LEU A 48 -7.81 -0.25 6.08
CA LEU A 48 -9.08 -0.96 5.86
C LEU A 48 -9.41 -1.90 7.02
N PHE A 49 -8.43 -2.67 7.49
CA PHE A 49 -8.63 -3.56 8.65
C PHE A 49 -8.92 -2.79 9.93
N VAL A 50 -8.18 -1.71 10.20
CA VAL A 50 -8.39 -0.86 11.38
C VAL A 50 -9.77 -0.19 11.34
N ALA A 51 -10.16 0.38 10.21
CA ALA A 51 -11.46 1.01 10.02
C ALA A 51 -12.59 -0.01 10.22
N TRP A 52 -12.48 -1.19 9.62
CA TRP A 52 -13.45 -2.27 9.82
C TRP A 52 -13.51 -2.71 11.28
N TYR A 53 -12.39 -2.85 11.96
CA TYR A 53 -12.34 -3.23 13.37
C TYR A 53 -13.06 -2.20 14.26
N ILE A 54 -12.78 -0.92 14.06
CA ILE A 54 -13.43 0.17 14.80
C ILE A 54 -14.95 0.16 14.58
N VAL A 55 -15.39 0.04 13.32
CA VAL A 55 -16.82 -0.01 12.97
C VAL A 55 -17.48 -1.25 13.56
N SER A 56 -16.82 -2.41 13.45
CA SER A 56 -17.31 -3.68 13.98
C SER A 56 -17.45 -3.64 15.50
N TYR A 57 -16.48 -3.04 16.19
CA TYR A 57 -16.54 -2.84 17.63
C TYR A 57 -17.71 -1.94 18.03
N ALA A 58 -17.94 -0.83 17.33
CA ALA A 58 -19.10 0.03 17.57
C ALA A 58 -20.43 -0.72 17.32
N LEU A 59 -20.49 -1.57 16.30
CA LEU A 59 -21.67 -2.38 16.00
C LEU A 59 -21.96 -3.45 17.07
N MET A 60 -20.95 -3.94 17.81
CA MET A 60 -21.17 -4.93 18.87
C MET A 60 -22.08 -4.43 20.00
N PHE A 61 -22.23 -3.11 20.16
CA PHE A 61 -23.16 -2.52 21.13
C PHE A 61 -24.63 -2.57 20.67
N ILE A 62 -24.91 -2.95 19.43
CA ILE A 62 -26.26 -3.10 18.90
C ILE A 62 -26.74 -4.55 19.11
N PRO A 63 -27.71 -4.80 20.01
CA PRO A 63 -28.21 -6.15 20.25
C PRO A 63 -28.91 -6.71 19.00
N TYR A 64 -28.82 -8.03 18.81
CA TYR A 64 -29.46 -8.82 17.75
C TYR A 64 -29.06 -8.53 16.28
N GLY A 65 -28.53 -7.34 15.95
CA GLY A 65 -28.17 -6.96 14.58
C GLY A 65 -26.69 -6.61 14.36
N GLY A 66 -25.96 -6.23 15.41
CA GLY A 66 -24.59 -5.71 15.28
C GLY A 66 -23.61 -6.68 14.64
N PHE A 67 -23.58 -7.92 15.13
CA PHE A 67 -22.66 -8.96 14.66
C PHE A 67 -22.82 -9.34 13.17
N PRO A 68 -24.03 -9.71 12.68
CA PRO A 68 -24.18 -10.06 11.26
C PRO A 68 -23.87 -8.90 10.32
N ILE A 69 -24.16 -7.65 10.72
CA ILE A 69 -23.80 -6.45 9.95
C ILE A 69 -22.28 -6.26 9.90
N ALA A 70 -21.58 -6.41 11.01
CA ALA A 70 -20.11 -6.33 11.07
C ALA A 70 -19.43 -7.36 10.15
N VAL A 71 -19.97 -8.58 10.12
CA VAL A 71 -19.51 -9.65 9.21
C VAL A 71 -19.81 -9.30 7.75
N ALA A 72 -21.00 -8.78 7.44
CA ALA A 72 -21.33 -8.35 6.07
C ALA A 72 -20.39 -7.22 5.59
N LEU A 73 -20.06 -6.26 6.46
CA LEU A 73 -19.11 -5.19 6.17
C LEU A 73 -17.69 -5.68 5.91
N PHE A 74 -17.32 -6.86 6.41
CA PHE A 74 -16.02 -7.45 6.07
C PHE A 74 -15.88 -7.73 4.56
N GLY A 75 -16.99 -7.87 3.84
CA GLY A 75 -16.98 -7.95 2.37
C GLY A 75 -16.32 -6.73 1.71
N ILE A 76 -16.42 -5.54 2.31
CA ILE A 76 -15.74 -4.33 1.82
C ILE A 76 -14.23 -4.46 1.99
N VAL A 77 -13.76 -5.04 3.10
CA VAL A 77 -12.33 -5.31 3.34
C VAL A 77 -11.81 -6.28 2.29
N ILE A 78 -12.54 -7.37 2.02
CA ILE A 78 -12.18 -8.33 0.97
C ILE A 78 -12.11 -7.66 -0.41
N ALA A 79 -13.11 -6.84 -0.77
CA ALA A 79 -13.08 -6.09 -2.02
C ALA A 79 -11.87 -5.15 -2.10
N GLY A 80 -11.54 -4.45 -1.01
CA GLY A 80 -10.36 -3.60 -0.92
C GLY A 80 -9.04 -4.35 -1.03
N ILE A 81 -8.95 -5.57 -0.48
CA ILE A 81 -7.78 -6.46 -0.63
C ILE A 81 -7.64 -6.90 -2.09
N LEU A 82 -8.73 -7.34 -2.73
CA LEU A 82 -8.71 -7.75 -4.14
C LEU A 82 -8.32 -6.58 -5.05
N PHE A 83 -8.84 -5.38 -4.77
CA PHE A 83 -8.45 -4.16 -5.46
C PHE A 83 -6.96 -3.88 -5.27
N SER A 84 -6.45 -3.95 -4.03
CA SER A 84 -5.03 -3.75 -3.72
C SER A 84 -4.14 -4.77 -4.42
N LEU A 85 -4.58 -6.03 -4.53
CA LEU A 85 -3.89 -7.08 -5.26
C LEU A 85 -3.82 -6.75 -6.76
N ALA A 86 -4.90 -6.25 -7.36
CA ALA A 86 -4.90 -5.81 -8.74
C ALA A 86 -3.90 -4.66 -8.96
N LEU A 87 -3.86 -3.67 -8.06
CA LEU A 87 -2.88 -2.58 -8.12
C LEU A 87 -1.44 -3.09 -7.93
N CYS A 88 -1.25 -4.11 -7.08
CA CYS A 88 0.03 -4.79 -6.89
C CYS A 88 0.54 -5.39 -8.21
N VAL A 89 -0.33 -6.10 -8.93
CA VAL A 89 0.00 -6.66 -10.26
C VAL A 89 0.35 -5.55 -11.26
N ILE A 90 -0.42 -4.47 -11.30
CA ILE A 90 -0.14 -3.32 -12.19
C ILE A 90 1.22 -2.70 -11.85
N GLY A 91 1.56 -2.55 -10.56
CA GLY A 91 2.86 -2.01 -10.15
C GLY A 91 4.04 -2.93 -10.49
N ILE A 92 3.87 -4.25 -10.38
CA ILE A 92 4.85 -5.25 -10.84
C ILE A 92 5.08 -5.11 -12.36
N VAL A 93 4.01 -5.04 -13.16
CA VAL A 93 4.11 -4.84 -14.61
C VAL A 93 4.79 -3.49 -14.93
N GLY A 94 4.46 -2.44 -14.18
CA GLY A 94 5.13 -1.14 -14.24
C GLY A 94 6.63 -1.22 -13.96
N ALA A 95 7.03 -2.02 -12.97
CA ALA A 95 8.44 -2.23 -12.62
C ALA A 95 9.21 -2.89 -13.78
N PHE A 96 8.61 -3.89 -14.43
CA PHE A 96 9.20 -4.59 -15.58
C PHE A 96 9.33 -3.68 -16.80
N THR A 97 8.33 -2.83 -17.04
CA THR A 97 8.26 -1.90 -18.16
C THR A 97 9.01 -0.59 -17.91
N ARG A 98 9.56 -0.39 -16.70
CA ARG A 98 10.26 0.83 -16.26
C ARG A 98 9.39 2.09 -16.33
N LYS A 99 8.07 1.95 -16.17
CA LYS A 99 7.14 3.06 -16.16
C LYS A 99 6.71 3.36 -14.73
N PRO A 100 6.78 4.62 -14.27
CA PRO A 100 6.13 5.01 -13.02
C PRO A 100 4.63 4.84 -13.20
N VAL A 101 4.00 4.16 -12.26
CA VAL A 101 2.54 4.04 -12.21
C VAL A 101 2.06 4.89 -11.05
N VAL A 102 1.09 5.76 -11.32
CA VAL A 102 0.50 6.66 -10.33
C VAL A 102 -0.94 6.22 -10.12
N PHE A 103 -1.32 6.00 -8.86
CA PHE A 103 -2.67 5.59 -8.49
C PHE A 103 -3.30 6.72 -7.67
N PRO A 104 -4.07 7.62 -8.31
CA PRO A 104 -4.48 8.89 -7.70
C PRO A 104 -5.31 8.72 -6.43
N PHE A 105 -6.05 7.61 -6.31
CA PHE A 105 -6.86 7.32 -5.14
C PHE A 105 -5.99 6.95 -3.92
N VAL A 106 -5.03 6.06 -4.09
CA VAL A 106 -4.18 5.58 -3.00
C VAL A 106 -3.30 6.72 -2.48
N SER A 107 -2.70 7.50 -3.39
CA SER A 107 -1.85 8.63 -2.99
C SER A 107 -2.62 9.71 -2.22
N SER A 108 -3.89 9.96 -2.56
CA SER A 108 -4.73 10.92 -1.84
C SER A 108 -5.01 10.49 -0.40
N PHE A 109 -5.24 9.19 -0.16
CA PHE A 109 -5.44 8.64 1.18
C PHE A 109 -4.17 8.66 2.02
N VAL A 110 -3.01 8.48 1.38
CA VAL A 110 -1.72 8.41 2.06
C VAL A 110 -1.01 9.77 2.11
N GLY A 111 -1.59 10.81 1.53
CA GLY A 111 -1.10 12.20 1.61
C GLY A 111 -0.73 12.66 3.02
N PRO A 112 -1.50 12.34 4.08
CA PRO A 112 -1.10 12.65 5.47
C PRO A 112 0.22 12.00 5.92
N LEU A 113 0.68 10.91 5.29
CA LEU A 113 1.97 10.26 5.57
C LEU A 113 3.15 10.86 4.78
N GLU A 114 2.92 11.88 3.95
CA GLU A 114 3.98 12.51 3.17
C GLU A 114 5.15 13.06 4.02
N PRO A 115 4.94 13.63 5.24
CA PRO A 115 6.05 13.99 6.12
C PRO A 115 6.90 12.78 6.53
N LEU A 116 6.28 11.63 6.78
CA LEU A 116 6.98 10.38 7.08
C LEU A 116 7.82 9.95 5.87
N PHE A 117 7.24 9.99 4.67
CA PHE A 117 7.94 9.66 3.43
C PHE A 117 9.13 10.58 3.16
N LYS A 118 9.01 11.89 3.44
CA LYS A 118 10.14 12.83 3.39
C LYS A 118 11.24 12.44 4.39
N LEU A 119 10.86 12.11 5.62
CA LEU A 119 11.80 11.74 6.68
C LEU A 119 12.59 10.46 6.34
N ILE A 120 11.93 9.49 5.71
CA ILE A 120 12.58 8.26 5.20
C ILE A 120 13.10 8.40 3.76
N GLY A 121 13.10 9.60 3.18
CA GLY A 121 13.68 9.95 1.86
C GLY A 121 13.05 9.22 0.68
N LEU A 122 11.74 8.99 0.74
CA LEU A 122 10.89 8.48 -0.35
C LEU A 122 10.07 9.59 -1.03
N SER A 123 10.29 10.86 -0.68
CA SER A 123 9.61 11.98 -1.33
C SER A 123 10.01 12.08 -2.80
N GLU A 124 9.02 12.24 -3.67
CA GLU A 124 9.30 12.74 -5.02
C GLU A 124 9.78 14.18 -4.88
N GLY A 125 10.95 14.46 -5.46
CA GLY A 125 11.53 15.78 -5.61
C GLY A 125 11.78 16.07 -7.07
#